data_AF-A0A2G2MAI6-F1
#
_entry.id   AF-A0A2G2MAI6-F1
#
_cell.length_a   1.000
_cell.length_b   1.000
_cell.length_c   1.000
_cell.angle_alpha   90.00
_cell.angle_beta   90.00
_cell.angle_gamma   90.00
#
_symmetry.space_group_name_H-M   'P 1'
#
loop_
_entity.id
_entity.type
_entity.pdbx_description
1 polymer ?
#
loop_
_entity_poly.entity_id
_entity_poly.type
_entity_poly.pdbx_seq_one_letter_code
_entity_poly.pdbx_strand_id
1 'polypeptide(L)' 'MKTMTCKQLGGACDIMFQADTFQEIAELSLGHNIEMQQAGDEEHLKAIAIMKAVMQNAVTMKQWFDEKNEEFDALDED' A
#
# COMPACT_ATOMS: atom_id res chain seq x y z
N MET A 1 15.56 -3.83 -8.03
CA MET A 1 14.59 -3.40 -6.99
C MET A 1 14.04 -2.03 -7.33
N LYS A 2 12.76 -1.82 -7.00
CA LYS A 2 12.06 -0.55 -7.16
C LYS A 2 11.48 -0.11 -5.82
N THR A 3 11.24 1.18 -5.65
CA THR A 3 10.74 1.76 -4.39
C THR A 3 9.34 2.36 -4.54
N MET A 4 8.44 2.02 -3.62
CA MET A 4 7.16 2.70 -3.43
C MET A 4 6.98 3.14 -1.98
N THR A 5 6.25 4.23 -1.77
CA THR A 5 5.95 4.76 -0.45
C THR A 5 4.62 4.25 0.09
N CYS A 6 4.47 4.25 1.41
CA CYS A 6 3.20 3.95 2.07
C CYS A 6 2.05 4.82 1.52
N LYS A 7 2.26 6.11 1.26
CA LYS A 7 1.27 6.98 0.58
C LYS A 7 0.91 6.53 -0.83
N GLN A 8 1.88 6.12 -1.66
CA GLN A 8 1.60 5.60 -3.00
C GLN A 8 0.74 4.33 -2.94
N LEU A 9 0.85 3.56 -1.86
CA LEU A 9 0.07 2.35 -1.58
C LEU A 9 -1.22 2.61 -0.80
N GLY A 10 -1.66 3.87 -0.69
CA GLY A 10 -2.92 4.25 -0.03
C GLY A 10 -2.85 4.37 1.50
N GLY A 11 -1.65 4.36 2.08
CA GLY A 11 -1.40 4.63 3.49
C GLY A 11 -1.13 6.10 3.79
N ALA A 12 -0.65 6.39 5.00
CA ALA A 12 -0.63 7.76 5.54
C ALA A 12 0.76 8.42 5.58
N CYS A 13 1.85 7.66 5.47
CA CYS A 13 3.21 8.17 5.67
C CYS A 13 4.13 7.96 4.46
N ASP A 14 5.34 8.51 4.54
CA ASP A 14 6.35 8.47 3.48
C ASP A 14 7.37 7.33 3.65
N ILE A 15 7.07 6.31 4.48
CA ILE A 15 7.92 5.13 4.58
C ILE A 15 8.07 4.50 3.21
N MET A 16 9.31 4.23 2.84
CA MET A 16 9.70 3.63 1.56
C MET A 16 9.82 2.12 1.72
N PHE A 17 9.18 1.39 0.83
CA PHE A 17 9.30 -0.05 0.67
C PHE A 17 10.03 -0.32 -0.64
N GLN A 18 11.05 -1.16 -0.57
CA GLN A 18 11.88 -1.53 -1.71
C GLN A 18 11.87 -3.05 -1.86
N ALA A 19 11.54 -3.52 -3.06
CA ALA A 19 11.55 -4.94 -3.40
C ALA A 19 11.69 -5.15 -4.92
N ASP A 20 11.79 -6.41 -5.35
CA ASP A 20 11.89 -6.75 -6.78
C ASP A 20 10.51 -6.91 -7.43
N THR A 21 9.47 -7.17 -6.65
CA THR A 21 8.09 -7.32 -7.13
C THR A 21 7.10 -6.44 -6.37
N PHE A 22 6.01 -6.06 -7.04
CA PHE A 22 4.91 -5.36 -6.38
C PHE A 22 4.28 -6.19 -5.25
N GLN A 23 4.24 -7.52 -5.39
CA GLN A 23 3.71 -8.40 -4.35
C GLN A 23 4.53 -8.33 -3.06
N GLU A 24 5.85 -8.31 -3.15
CA GLU A 24 6.72 -8.11 -1.97
C GLU A 24 6.51 -6.73 -1.34
N ILE A 25 6.38 -5.66 -2.16
CA ILE A 25 6.02 -4.33 -1.64
C ILE A 25 4.67 -4.35 -0.92
N ALA A 26 3.67 -5.03 -1.45
CA ALA A 26 2.36 -5.15 -0.83
C ALA A 26 2.42 -5.88 0.52
N GLU A 27 3.24 -6.94 0.62
CA GLU A 27 3.49 -7.65 1.88
C GLU A 27 4.21 -6.77 2.91
N LEU A 28 5.23 -6.01 2.51
CA LEU A 28 5.91 -5.04 3.36
C LEU A 28 4.95 -3.96 3.87
N SER A 29 4.14 -3.41 2.96
CA SER A 29 3.12 -2.39 3.31
C SER A 29 2.03 -2.95 4.23
N LEU A 30 1.68 -4.23 4.11
CA LEU A 30 0.73 -4.90 5.00
C LEU A 30 1.32 -5.07 6.41
N GLY A 31 2.59 -5.48 6.51
CA GLY A 31 3.30 -5.58 7.79
C GLY A 31 3.34 -4.23 8.51
N HIS A 32 3.70 -3.17 7.79
CA HIS A 32 3.68 -1.79 8.28
C HIS A 32 2.28 -1.35 8.75
N ASN A 33 1.24 -1.68 7.99
CA ASN A 33 -0.15 -1.38 8.37
C ASN A 33 -0.53 -2.01 9.71
N ILE A 34 -0.19 -3.30 9.91
CA ILE A 34 -0.45 -4.01 11.17
C ILE A 34 0.29 -3.36 12.34
N GLU A 35 1.55 -2.97 12.15
CA GLU A 35 2.35 -2.29 13.19
C GLU A 35 1.72 -0.96 13.59
N MET A 36 1.36 -0.11 12.63
CA MET A 36 0.75 1.20 12.90
C MET A 36 -0.65 1.07 13.52
N GLN A 37 -1.42 0.06 13.12
CA GLN A 37 -2.71 -0.25 13.74
C GLN A 37 -2.54 -0.65 15.21
N GLN A 38 -1.55 -1.49 15.52
CA GLN A 38 -1.25 -1.91 16.90
C GLN A 38 -0.72 -0.74 17.75
N ALA A 39 0.07 0.15 17.15
CA ALA A 39 0.54 1.37 17.79
C ALA A 39 -0.58 2.41 18.03
N GLY A 40 -1.74 2.23 17.39
CA GLY A 40 -2.86 3.16 17.50
C GLY A 40 -2.64 4.46 16.74
N ASP A 41 -1.86 4.45 15.67
CA ASP A 41 -1.58 5.65 14.86
C ASP A 41 -2.84 6.14 14.15
N GLU A 42 -3.31 7.34 14.50
CA GLU A 42 -4.60 7.86 14.03
C GLU A 42 -4.65 8.06 12.52
N GLU A 43 -3.56 8.46 11.90
CA GLU A 43 -3.51 8.71 10.46
C GLU A 43 -3.58 7.39 9.68
N HIS A 44 -2.85 6.37 10.12
CA HIS A 44 -2.96 5.03 9.55
C HIS A 44 -4.34 4.41 9.82
N LEU A 45 -4.93 4.61 11.00
CA LEU A 45 -6.29 4.13 11.28
C LEU A 45 -7.33 4.75 10.33
N LYS A 46 -7.19 6.03 9.97
CA LYS A 46 -8.03 6.68 8.94
C LYS A 46 -7.80 6.06 7.57
N ALA A 47 -6.54 5.86 7.16
CA ALA A 47 -6.21 5.22 5.89
C ALA A 47 -6.78 3.79 5.81
N ILE A 48 -6.67 3.01 6.88
CA ILE A 48 -7.26 1.67 6.99
C ILE A 48 -8.78 1.72 6.83
N ALA A 49 -9.47 2.70 7.41
CA ALA A 49 -10.91 2.85 7.28
C ALA A 49 -11.34 3.15 5.82
N ILE A 50 -10.59 4.00 5.12
CA ILE A 50 -10.79 4.27 3.68
C ILE A 50 -10.56 2.98 2.88
N MET A 51 -9.46 2.28 3.17
CA MET A 51 -9.12 1.04 2.48
C MET A 51 -10.20 -0.01 2.66
N LYS A 52 -10.77 -0.16 3.86
CA LYS A 52 -11.90 -1.07 4.13
C LYS A 52 -13.12 -0.77 3.24
N ALA A 53 -13.41 0.50 2.92
CA ALA A 53 -14.50 0.84 2.02
C ALA A 53 -14.22 0.37 0.58
N VAL A 54 -12.99 0.51 0.11
CA VAL A 54 -12.55 -0.02 -1.20
C VAL A 54 -12.63 -1.55 -1.22
N MET A 55 -12.27 -2.21 -0.12
CA MET A 55 -12.29 -3.67 0.01
C MET A 55 -13.71 -4.28 0.02
N GLN A 56 -14.75 -3.51 0.33
CA GLN A 56 -16.14 -4.00 0.34
C GLN A 56 -16.66 -4.33 -1.06
N ASN A 57 -16.04 -3.80 -2.11
CA ASN A 57 -16.41 -4.08 -3.48
C ASN A 57 -15.24 -4.72 -4.24
N ALA A 58 -15.44 -5.97 -4.66
CA ALA A 58 -14.41 -6.78 -5.32
C ALA A 58 -13.92 -6.15 -6.64
N VAL A 59 -14.79 -5.41 -7.35
CA VAL A 59 -14.42 -4.73 -8.60
C VAL A 59 -13.50 -3.56 -8.32
N THR A 60 -13.83 -2.71 -7.35
CA THR A 60 -13.02 -1.55 -6.99
C THR A 60 -11.69 -1.97 -6.37
N MET A 61 -11.68 -3.05 -5.57
CA MET A 61 -10.45 -3.62 -5.03
C MET A 61 -9.54 -4.10 -6.17
N LYS A 62 -10.09 -4.84 -7.14
CA LYS A 62 -9.28 -5.35 -8.25
C LYS A 62 -8.69 -4.20 -9.07
N GLN A 63 -9.51 -3.21 -9.42
CA GLN A 63 -9.04 -2.03 -10.17
C GLN A 63 -7.93 -1.29 -9.44
N TRP A 64 -8.12 -1.02 -8.15
CA TRP A 64 -7.09 -0.35 -7.35
C TRP A 64 -5.79 -1.15 -7.32
N PHE A 65 -5.87 -2.48 -7.18
CA PHE A 65 -4.68 -3.33 -7.14
C PHE A 65 -3.97 -3.39 -8.50
N ASP A 66 -4.73 -3.51 -9.59
CA ASP A 66 -4.19 -3.47 -10.95
C ASP A 66 -3.47 -2.13 -11.22
N GLU A 67 -4.09 -1.01 -10.83
CA GLU A 67 -3.50 0.34 -10.95
C GLU A 67 -2.19 0.45 -10.16
N LYS A 68 -2.12 -0.07 -8.93
CA LYS A 68 -0.89 -0.05 -8.14
C LYS A 68 0.21 -0.94 -8.69
N ASN A 69 -0.15 -2.09 -9.26
CA ASN A 69 0.81 -2.93 -9.95
C ASN A 69 1.35 -2.24 -11.21
N GLU A 70 0.49 -1.58 -12.01
CA GLU A 70 0.92 -0.81 -13.18
C GLU A 70 1.82 0.38 -12.78
N GLU A 71 1.50 1.10 -11.69
CA GLU A 71 2.36 2.13 -11.13
C GLU A 71 3.75 1.58 -10.79
N PHE A 72 3.83 0.42 -10.13
CA PHE A 72 5.10 -0.24 -9.81
C PHE A 72 5.88 -0.65 -11.08
N ASP A 73 5.19 -1.23 -12.06
CA ASP A 73 5.82 -1.68 -13.31
C ASP A 73 6.40 -0.50 -14.11
N ALA A 74 5.77 0.68 -14.01
CA ALA A 74 6.22 1.91 -14.66
C ALA A 74 7.38 2.64 -13.94
N LEU A 75 7.71 2.28 -12.70
CA LEU A 75 8.86 2.86 -11.99
C LEU A 75 10.17 2.36 -12.59
N ASP A 76 11.16 3.26 -12.65
CA ASP A 76 12.55 2.89 -12.91
C ASP A 76 13.11 2.07 -11.75
N GLU A 77 14.12 1.24 -12.03
CA GLU A 77 14.91 0.59 -10.98
C GLU A 77 15.74 1.63 -10.23
N ASP A 78 15.90 1.43 -8.92
CA ASP A 78 16.68 2.31 -8.04
C ASP A 78 18.20 2.18 -8.24
#